data_AF-A0A6J1QHE3-F1
#
_entry.id   AF-A0A6J1QHE3-F1
#
_cell.length_a   1.000
_cell.length_b   1.000
_cell.length_c   1.000
_cell.angle_alpha   90.00
_cell.angle_beta   90.00
_cell.angle_gamma   90.00
#
_symmetry.space_group_name_H-M   'P 1'
#
loop_
_entity.id
_entity.type
_entity.pdbx_description
1 polymer ?
#
loop_
_entity_poly.entity_id
_entity_poly.type
_entity_poly.pdbx_seq_one_letter_code
_entity_poly.pdbx_strand_id
1 'polypeptide(L)'
;MTELAKEAFTSRNYHLAVELYERCLKQQGSSYEVLLDYGDSLVKCGRVRESIEIYSRCSAAMSVPAERLKHLATALLEDMVGVGTSSRRRFETSFACPLCEGTLCQPVTAGCGHTYCRNCVDPSKNCRVCGLKIAMVSETNVLVQRLVERWWPREAEASRARHEGDILLRKGHLGQALERYNLAVHL
;
A
#
# COMPACT_ATOMS: atom_id res chain seq x y z
N MET A 1 -11.99 35.94 11.91
CA MET A 1 -12.32 34.66 11.26
C MET A 1 -11.07 33.87 10.87
N THR A 2 -10.04 34.52 10.30
CA THR A 2 -8.74 33.89 9.98
C THR A 2 -8.03 33.31 11.22
N GLU A 3 -8.02 34.04 12.34
CA GLU A 3 -7.41 33.53 13.59
C GLU A 3 -8.08 32.26 14.12
N LEU A 4 -9.41 32.15 14.01
CA LEU A 4 -10.14 30.94 14.37
C LEU A 4 -9.78 29.76 13.45
N ALA A 5 -9.53 30.03 12.16
CA ALA A 5 -9.09 29.01 11.22
C ALA A 5 -7.68 28.51 11.55
N LYS A 6 -6.77 29.44 11.92
CA LYS A 6 -5.42 29.11 12.42
C LYS A 6 -5.48 28.30 13.70
N GLU A 7 -6.34 28.65 14.65
CA GLU A 7 -6.54 27.91 15.90
C GLU A 7 -7.12 26.51 15.68
N ALA A 8 -8.08 26.36 14.77
CA ALA A 8 -8.59 25.05 14.37
C ALA A 8 -7.48 24.18 13.76
N PHE A 9 -6.61 24.78 12.95
CA PHE A 9 -5.46 24.10 12.36
C PHE A 9 -4.44 23.65 13.40
N THR A 10 -4.04 24.53 14.34
CA THR A 10 -3.11 24.18 15.43
C THR A 10 -3.68 23.11 16.36
N SER A 11 -5.01 23.10 16.53
CA SER A 11 -5.76 22.07 17.28
C SER A 11 -5.91 20.75 16.51
N ARG A 12 -5.29 20.60 15.33
CA ARG A 12 -5.38 19.43 14.43
C ARG A 12 -6.80 19.13 13.92
N ASN A 13 -7.72 20.08 14.03
CA ASN A 13 -9.05 19.96 13.48
C ASN A 13 -9.09 20.51 12.04
N TYR A 14 -8.45 19.78 11.13
CA TYR A 14 -8.20 20.26 9.77
C TYR A 14 -9.48 20.45 8.94
N HIS A 15 -10.51 19.63 9.18
CA HIS A 15 -11.81 19.80 8.52
C HIS A 15 -12.47 21.12 8.92
N LEU A 16 -12.48 21.45 10.21
CA LEU A 16 -12.98 22.73 10.69
C LEU A 16 -12.13 23.90 10.18
N ALA A 17 -10.81 23.75 10.15
CA ALA A 17 -9.91 24.78 9.59
C ALA A 17 -10.25 25.08 8.12
N VAL A 18 -10.48 24.04 7.31
CA VAL A 18 -10.91 24.16 5.90
C VAL A 18 -12.24 24.91 5.79
N GLU A 19 -13.25 24.55 6.57
CA GLU A 19 -14.55 25.25 6.56
C GLU A 19 -14.42 26.74 6.93
N LEU A 20 -13.60 27.05 7.93
CA LEU A 20 -13.35 28.42 8.37
C LEU A 20 -12.59 29.22 7.31
N TYR A 21 -11.60 28.63 6.65
CA TYR A 21 -10.88 29.27 5.54
C TYR A 21 -11.76 29.49 4.31
N GLU A 22 -12.62 28.54 3.95
CA GLU A 22 -13.62 28.71 2.87
C GLU A 22 -14.57 29.88 3.16
N ARG A 23 -14.99 30.04 4.41
CA ARG A 23 -15.79 31.21 4.84
C ARG A 23 -14.99 32.50 4.78
N CYS A 24 -13.72 32.50 5.19
CA CYS A 24 -12.85 33.66 5.12
C CYS A 24 -12.68 34.15 3.67
N LEU A 25 -12.42 33.23 2.74
CA LEU A 25 -12.22 33.53 1.32
C LEU A 25 -13.48 34.04 0.61
N LYS A 26 -14.68 33.71 1.13
CA LYS A 26 -15.95 34.24 0.63
C LYS A 26 -16.28 35.64 1.13
N GLN A 27 -15.83 36.00 2.34
CA GLN A 27 -16.17 37.25 3.01
C GLN A 27 -15.10 38.35 2.84
N GLN A 28 -13.83 37.95 2.75
CA GLN A 28 -12.69 38.84 2.55
C GLN A 28 -11.90 38.38 1.32
N GLY A 29 -11.31 39.34 0.60
CA GLY A 29 -10.43 39.03 -0.53
C GLY A 29 -9.30 38.08 -0.14
N SER A 30 -8.83 37.29 -1.10
CA SER A 30 -7.82 36.25 -0.91
C SER A 30 -6.44 36.85 -0.62
N SER A 31 -6.10 37.02 0.67
CA SER A 31 -4.71 37.23 1.08
C SER A 31 -3.87 36.00 0.74
N TYR A 32 -2.65 36.22 0.25
CA TYR A 32 -1.72 35.14 -0.11
C TYR A 32 -1.45 34.19 1.06
N GLU A 33 -1.31 34.71 2.27
CA GLU A 33 -1.07 33.89 3.48
C GLU A 33 -2.28 33.00 3.80
N VAL A 34 -3.49 33.55 3.70
CA VAL A 34 -4.75 32.81 3.92
C VAL A 34 -4.93 31.71 2.87
N LEU A 35 -4.53 31.97 1.63
CA LEU A 35 -4.59 30.99 0.54
C LEU A 35 -3.61 29.83 0.78
N LEU A 36 -2.41 30.11 1.28
CA LEU A 36 -1.44 29.08 1.66
C LEU A 36 -1.91 28.26 2.87
N ASP A 37 -2.42 28.91 3.91
CA ASP A 37 -2.91 28.21 5.11
C ASP A 37 -4.14 27.34 4.78
N TYR A 38 -4.98 27.78 3.84
CA TYR A 38 -6.06 26.98 3.27
C TYR A 38 -5.53 25.75 2.52
N GLY A 39 -4.52 25.95 1.66
CA GLY A 39 -3.84 24.87 0.94
C GLY A 39 -3.26 23.81 1.88
N ASP A 40 -2.56 24.23 2.92
CA ASP A 40 -2.00 23.33 3.95
C ASP A 40 -3.12 22.55 4.67
N SER A 41 -4.23 23.22 5.00
CA SER A 41 -5.39 22.61 5.66
C SER A 41 -6.04 21.54 4.77
N LEU A 42 -6.17 21.80 3.47
CA LEU A 42 -6.67 20.84 2.49
C LEU A 42 -5.78 19.60 2.39
N VAL A 43 -4.44 19.77 2.39
CA VAL A 43 -3.51 18.63 2.42
C VAL A 43 -3.75 17.78 3.67
N LYS A 44 -3.80 18.42 4.85
CA LYS A 44 -3.91 17.73 6.14
C LYS A 44 -5.25 17.04 6.36
N CYS A 45 -6.32 17.48 5.69
CA CYS A 45 -7.62 16.80 5.71
C CYS A 45 -7.80 15.77 4.58
N GLY A 46 -6.76 15.48 3.80
CA GLY A 46 -6.78 14.48 2.72
C GLY A 46 -7.40 14.96 1.40
N ARG A 47 -7.78 16.24 1.27
CA ARG A 47 -8.31 16.84 0.03
C ARG A 47 -7.15 17.30 -0.87
N VAL A 48 -6.21 16.40 -1.14
CA VAL A 48 -4.93 16.72 -1.81
C VAL A 48 -5.15 17.32 -3.21
N ARG A 49 -6.10 16.78 -3.99
CA ARG A 49 -6.40 17.27 -5.33
C ARG A 49 -6.79 18.75 -5.35
N GLU A 50 -7.61 19.18 -4.40
CA GLU A 50 -8.04 20.58 -4.30
C GLU A 50 -6.90 21.47 -3.83
N SER A 51 -6.04 20.96 -2.94
CA SER A 51 -4.85 21.67 -2.51
C SER A 51 -3.89 21.99 -3.66
N ILE A 52 -3.75 21.10 -4.65
CA ILE A 52 -2.91 21.34 -5.84
C ILE A 52 -3.36 22.59 -6.59
N GLU A 53 -4.66 22.77 -6.78
CA GLU A 53 -5.21 23.95 -7.45
C GLU A 53 -4.87 25.23 -6.67
N ILE A 54 -4.95 25.17 -5.34
CA ILE A 54 -4.62 26.30 -4.46
C ILE A 54 -3.14 26.66 -4.57
N TYR A 55 -2.21 25.69 -4.44
CA TYR A 55 -0.78 25.97 -4.59
C TYR A 55 -0.39 26.40 -6.00
N SER A 56 -1.07 25.91 -7.04
CA SER A 56 -0.87 26.36 -8.42
C SER A 56 -1.23 27.85 -8.55
N ARG A 57 -2.37 28.27 -7.98
CA ARG A 57 -2.76 29.67 -7.92
C ARG A 57 -1.78 30.52 -7.11
N CYS A 58 -1.31 30.01 -5.96
CA CYS A 58 -0.27 30.69 -5.18
C CYS A 58 1.01 30.89 -6.00
N SER A 59 1.49 29.84 -6.68
CA SER A 59 2.71 29.86 -7.49
C SER A 59 2.61 30.80 -8.69
N ALA A 60 1.42 30.98 -9.27
CA ALA A 60 1.19 31.92 -10.35
C ALA A 60 1.23 33.39 -9.86
N ALA A 61 0.87 33.63 -8.60
CA ALA A 61 0.89 34.96 -7.99
C ALA A 61 2.28 35.32 -7.42
N MET A 62 2.90 34.40 -6.70
CA MET A 62 4.20 34.59 -6.03
C MET A 62 4.90 33.26 -5.78
N SER A 63 6.22 33.29 -5.60
CA SER A 63 6.99 32.08 -5.24
C SER A 63 6.49 31.46 -3.93
N VAL A 64 6.17 30.18 -3.97
CA VAL A 64 5.78 29.40 -2.79
C VAL A 64 7.04 28.87 -2.10
N PRO A 65 7.25 29.15 -0.80
CA PRO A 65 8.41 28.63 -0.07
C PRO A 65 8.43 27.10 -0.06
N ALA A 66 9.62 26.50 -0.23
CA ALA A 66 9.79 25.05 -0.27
C ALA A 66 9.26 24.33 0.98
N GLU A 67 9.37 24.96 2.16
CA GLU A 67 8.85 24.43 3.42
C GLU A 67 7.32 24.21 3.38
N ARG A 68 6.57 25.07 2.67
CA ARG A 68 5.12 24.95 2.52
C ARG A 68 4.75 23.80 1.58
N LEU A 69 5.61 23.52 0.58
CA LEU A 69 5.40 22.42 -0.36
C LEU A 69 5.74 21.05 0.24
N LYS A 70 6.48 20.98 1.35
CA LYS A 70 6.86 19.71 1.97
C LYS A 70 5.65 18.84 2.29
N HIS A 71 4.60 19.42 2.86
CA HIS A 71 3.38 18.69 3.18
C HIS A 71 2.65 18.20 1.93
N LEU A 72 2.53 19.05 0.90
CA LEU A 72 1.96 18.66 -0.38
C LEU A 72 2.76 17.53 -1.04
N ALA A 73 4.09 17.66 -1.10
CA ALA A 73 4.98 16.66 -1.68
C ALA A 73 4.87 15.32 -0.96
N THR A 74 4.86 15.32 0.38
CA THR A 74 4.65 14.08 1.17
C THR A 74 3.28 13.47 0.89
N ALA A 75 2.21 14.27 0.90
CA ALA A 75 0.87 13.77 0.64
C ALA A 75 0.68 13.26 -0.81
N LEU A 76 1.35 13.88 -1.79
CA LEU A 76 1.38 13.41 -3.17
C LEU A 76 2.17 12.12 -3.31
N LEU A 77 3.28 11.95 -2.59
CA LEU A 77 4.02 10.69 -2.57
C LEU A 77 3.17 9.58 -1.93
N GLU A 78 2.47 9.87 -0.83
CA GLU A 78 1.52 8.95 -0.21
C GLU A 78 0.37 8.59 -1.17
N ASP A 79 -0.18 9.57 -1.91
CA ASP A 79 -1.23 9.35 -2.91
C ASP A 79 -0.73 8.60 -4.15
N MET A 80 0.49 8.85 -4.64
CA MET A 80 1.08 8.13 -5.79
C MET A 80 1.42 6.68 -5.41
N VAL A 81 1.91 6.46 -4.19
CA VAL A 81 2.02 5.11 -3.61
C VAL A 81 0.60 4.50 -3.45
N GLY A 82 -0.41 5.33 -3.20
CA GLY A 82 -1.84 5.01 -3.21
C GLY A 82 -2.45 4.64 -4.58
N VAL A 83 -2.06 5.32 -5.67
CA VAL A 83 -2.62 5.11 -7.02
C VAL A 83 -1.95 3.92 -7.74
N GLY A 84 -0.70 3.60 -7.37
CA GLY A 84 -0.09 2.29 -7.65
C GLY A 84 -0.61 1.16 -6.76
N THR A 85 -1.39 1.49 -5.73
CA THR A 85 -2.07 0.55 -4.85
C THR A 85 -3.59 0.73 -4.99
N SER A 86 -4.13 0.26 -6.13
CA SER A 86 -5.48 -0.33 -6.19
C SER A 86 -5.57 -1.62 -5.35
N SER A 87 -4.97 -1.57 -4.19
CA SER A 87 -4.72 -2.57 -3.21
C SER A 87 -4.32 -1.79 -1.95
N ARG A 88 -5.32 -1.23 -1.28
CA ARG A 88 -5.57 -1.74 0.07
C ARG A 88 -5.64 -3.28 -0.02
N ARG A 89 -4.51 -3.97 -0.27
CA ARG A 89 -4.35 -5.31 0.25
C ARG A 89 -4.41 -5.03 1.73
N ARG A 90 -5.55 -5.41 2.31
CA ARG A 90 -5.65 -5.63 3.74
C ARG A 90 -4.28 -6.10 4.22
N PHE A 91 -3.77 -5.44 5.24
CA PHE A 91 -2.67 -5.93 6.04
C PHE A 91 -3.16 -7.21 6.76
N GLU A 92 -3.50 -8.26 6.02
CA GLU A 92 -4.15 -9.46 6.55
C GLU A 92 -3.62 -10.68 5.81
N THR A 93 -2.36 -10.97 6.12
CA THR A 93 -1.80 -12.27 6.48
C THR A 93 -0.29 -12.12 6.34
N SER A 94 0.41 -11.95 7.46
CA SER A 94 1.86 -11.69 7.52
C SER A 94 2.73 -12.76 6.82
N PHE A 95 2.10 -13.82 6.31
CA PHE A 95 2.75 -14.96 5.67
C PHE A 95 1.94 -15.56 4.50
N ALA A 96 1.24 -14.73 3.72
CA ALA A 96 0.66 -15.16 2.44
C ALA A 96 1.60 -14.91 1.25
N CYS A 97 1.55 -15.81 0.27
CA CYS A 97 2.30 -15.65 -0.96
C CYS A 97 1.66 -14.58 -1.87
N PRO A 98 2.41 -13.59 -2.37
CA PRO A 98 1.84 -12.56 -3.24
C PRO A 98 1.34 -13.05 -4.61
N LEU A 99 1.65 -14.29 -5.01
CA LEU A 99 1.25 -14.87 -6.28
C LEU A 99 0.03 -15.79 -6.17
N CYS A 100 0.07 -16.78 -5.26
CA CYS A 100 -1.02 -17.74 -5.10
C CYS A 100 -1.99 -17.40 -3.97
N GLU A 101 -1.72 -16.31 -3.23
CA GLU A 101 -2.54 -15.75 -2.14
C GLU A 101 -2.77 -16.66 -0.93
N GLY A 102 -2.43 -17.95 -1.01
CA GLY A 102 -2.39 -18.86 0.13
C GLY A 102 -1.17 -18.66 1.04
N THR A 103 -1.24 -19.29 2.22
CA THR A 103 -0.15 -19.37 3.20
C THR A 103 1.15 -19.87 2.56
N LEU A 104 2.28 -19.28 2.93
CA LEU A 104 3.58 -19.58 2.33
C LEU A 104 3.99 -21.06 2.52
N CYS A 105 4.21 -21.77 1.41
CA CYS A 105 4.72 -23.13 1.37
C CYS A 105 6.15 -23.15 0.84
N GLN A 106 7.09 -23.70 1.60
CA GLN A 106 8.53 -23.63 1.31
C GLN A 106 8.95 -22.18 0.96
N PRO A 107 8.78 -21.24 1.90
CA PRO A 107 8.99 -19.81 1.65
C PRO A 107 10.41 -19.53 1.16
N VAL A 108 10.54 -18.71 0.12
CA VAL A 108 11.83 -18.21 -0.40
C VAL A 108 11.77 -16.69 -0.50
N THR A 109 12.85 -16.02 -0.11
CA THR A 109 12.91 -14.55 -0.04
C THR A 109 13.69 -14.02 -1.23
N ALA A 110 13.08 -13.14 -2.02
CA ALA A 110 13.73 -12.47 -3.13
C ALA A 110 14.72 -11.41 -2.65
N GLY A 111 15.67 -10.99 -3.50
CA GLY A 111 16.64 -9.94 -3.17
C GLY A 111 16.02 -8.58 -2.78
N CYS A 112 14.74 -8.35 -3.09
CA CYS A 112 13.98 -7.18 -2.64
C CYS A 112 13.34 -7.33 -1.25
N GLY A 113 13.55 -8.46 -0.55
CA GLY A 113 13.02 -8.74 0.78
C GLY A 113 11.63 -9.38 0.82
N HIS A 114 10.91 -9.49 -0.30
CA HIS A 114 9.59 -10.11 -0.35
C HIS A 114 9.65 -11.64 -0.49
N THR A 115 8.77 -12.33 0.23
CA THR A 115 8.78 -13.80 0.33
C THR A 115 7.63 -14.42 -0.48
N TYR A 116 7.93 -15.50 -1.21
CA TYR A 116 7.00 -16.25 -2.07
C TYR A 116 7.08 -17.75 -1.73
N CYS A 117 6.12 -18.56 -2.19
CA CYS A 117 6.33 -20.01 -2.22
C CYS A 117 7.44 -20.35 -3.22
N ARG A 118 8.27 -21.38 -2.93
CA ARG A 118 9.33 -21.83 -3.87
C ARG A 118 8.79 -22.12 -5.28
N ASN A 119 7.60 -22.73 -5.37
CA ASN A 119 6.98 -23.05 -6.66
C ASN A 119 6.24 -21.88 -7.32
N CYS A 120 6.13 -20.73 -6.65
CA CYS A 120 5.47 -19.53 -7.16
C CYS A 120 6.46 -18.47 -7.65
N VAL A 121 7.67 -18.42 -7.10
CA VAL A 121 8.63 -17.39 -7.51
C VAL A 121 9.16 -17.67 -8.92
N ASP A 122 9.25 -16.63 -9.73
CA ASP A 122 9.83 -16.69 -11.07
C ASP A 122 10.91 -15.59 -11.20
N PRO A 123 12.21 -15.95 -11.24
CA PRO A 123 13.31 -14.98 -11.37
C PRO A 123 13.29 -14.17 -12.68
N SER A 124 12.51 -14.59 -13.67
CA SER A 124 12.34 -13.83 -14.93
C SER A 124 11.34 -12.68 -14.82
N LYS A 125 10.61 -12.58 -13.70
CA LYS A 125 9.51 -11.62 -13.50
C LYS A 125 9.86 -10.53 -12.48
N ASN A 126 9.02 -9.51 -12.47
CA ASN A 126 9.03 -8.44 -11.47
C ASN A 126 8.28 -8.91 -10.21
N CYS A 127 8.74 -8.44 -9.06
CA CYS A 127 8.11 -8.63 -7.76
C CYS A 127 6.68 -8.08 -7.81
N ARG A 128 5.69 -8.91 -7.46
CA ARG A 128 4.27 -8.54 -7.40
C ARG A 128 3.95 -7.51 -6.31
N VAL A 129 4.88 -7.27 -5.39
CA VAL A 129 4.72 -6.31 -4.28
C VAL A 129 5.34 -4.96 -4.60
N CYS A 130 6.62 -4.92 -4.99
CA CYS A 130 7.35 -3.66 -5.20
C CYS A 130 7.77 -3.38 -6.65
N GLY A 131 7.49 -4.28 -7.60
CA GLY A 131 7.83 -4.10 -9.02
C GLY A 131 9.30 -4.31 -9.39
N LEU A 132 10.21 -4.50 -8.43
CA LEU A 132 11.64 -4.77 -8.72
C LEU A 132 11.84 -6.15 -9.36
N LYS A 133 12.80 -6.28 -10.28
CA LYS A 133 13.14 -7.56 -10.91
C LYS A 133 13.61 -8.57 -9.87
N ILE A 134 13.08 -9.79 -9.91
CA ILE A 134 13.48 -10.89 -9.01
C ILE A 134 14.78 -11.50 -9.54
N ALA A 135 15.91 -10.81 -9.39
CA ALA A 135 17.19 -11.30 -9.91
C ALA A 135 17.82 -12.42 -9.06
N MET A 136 17.52 -12.44 -7.75
CA MET A 136 18.07 -13.40 -6.79
C MET A 136 16.96 -13.93 -5.90
N VAL A 137 16.96 -15.24 -5.68
CA VAL A 137 16.05 -15.96 -4.78
C VAL A 137 16.90 -16.77 -3.83
N SER A 138 16.65 -16.64 -2.52
CA SER A 138 17.35 -17.41 -1.50
C SER A 138 16.91 -18.88 -1.46
N GLU A 139 17.65 -19.69 -0.74
CA GLU A 139 17.12 -20.96 -0.22
C GLU A 139 15.89 -20.74 0.69
N THR A 140 15.27 -21.84 1.09
CA THR A 140 14.09 -21.81 1.97
C THR A 140 14.36 -20.99 3.23
N ASN A 141 13.53 -19.99 3.49
CA ASN A 141 13.58 -19.21 4.72
C ASN A 141 12.99 -20.04 5.87
N VAL A 142 13.85 -20.79 6.56
CA VAL A 142 13.46 -21.72 7.63
C VAL A 142 12.79 -21.03 8.82
N LEU A 143 13.09 -19.74 9.07
CA LEU A 143 12.43 -18.97 10.13
C LEU A 143 10.97 -18.71 9.77
N VAL A 144 10.73 -18.22 8.55
CA VAL A 144 9.38 -18.00 8.05
C VAL A 144 8.60 -19.31 7.99
N GLN A 145 9.23 -20.39 7.53
CA GLN A 145 8.58 -21.70 7.47
C GLN A 145 8.13 -22.18 8.86
N ARG A 146 9.01 -22.09 9.87
CA ARG A 146 8.67 -22.49 11.24
C ARG A 146 7.57 -21.64 11.84
N LEU A 147 7.56 -20.32 11.58
CA LEU A 147 6.49 -19.44 12.05
C LEU A 147 5.14 -19.79 11.41
N VAL A 148 5.14 -20.02 10.10
CA VAL A 148 3.96 -20.45 9.34
C VAL A 148 3.41 -21.77 9.88
N GLU A 149 4.25 -22.79 9.99
CA GLU A 149 3.85 -24.12 10.47
C GLU A 149 3.40 -24.11 11.93
N ARG A 150 3.90 -23.16 12.75
CA ARG A 150 3.51 -23.00 14.15
C ARG A 150 2.18 -22.26 14.32
N TRP A 151 1.94 -21.21 13.55
CA TRP A 151 0.79 -20.32 13.74
C TRP A 151 -0.40 -20.66 12.83
N TRP A 152 -0.17 -21.26 11.66
CA TRP A 152 -1.19 -21.66 10.69
C TRP A 152 -0.96 -23.08 10.15
N PRO A 153 -0.98 -24.11 11.02
CA PRO A 153 -0.66 -25.47 10.61
C PRO A 153 -1.61 -26.02 9.53
N ARG A 154 -2.93 -25.75 9.65
CA ARG A 154 -3.94 -26.24 8.69
C ARG A 154 -3.80 -25.55 7.34
N GLU A 155 -3.61 -24.24 7.32
CA GLU A 155 -3.46 -23.46 6.09
C GLU A 155 -2.10 -23.75 5.42
N ALA A 156 -1.06 -24.04 6.21
CA ALA A 156 0.22 -24.52 5.69
C ALA A 156 0.07 -25.90 5.02
N GLU A 157 -0.71 -26.80 5.62
CA GLU A 157 -1.03 -28.10 5.03
C GLU A 157 -1.87 -27.96 3.76
N ALA A 158 -2.90 -27.11 3.78
CA ALA A 158 -3.72 -26.81 2.61
C ALA A 158 -2.87 -26.27 1.45
N SER A 159 -1.97 -25.33 1.73
CA SER A 159 -1.07 -24.76 0.72
C SER A 159 -0.10 -25.82 0.17
N ARG A 160 0.41 -26.72 1.02
CA ARG A 160 1.27 -27.85 0.62
C ARG A 160 0.53 -28.82 -0.30
N ALA A 161 -0.68 -29.22 0.07
CA ALA A 161 -1.53 -30.09 -0.74
C ALA A 161 -1.84 -29.45 -2.11
N ARG A 162 -2.17 -28.15 -2.15
CA ARG A 162 -2.36 -27.43 -3.42
C ARG A 162 -1.10 -27.46 -4.29
N HIS A 163 0.07 -27.19 -3.72
CA HIS A 163 1.33 -27.22 -4.47
C HIS A 163 1.70 -28.62 -4.97
N GLU A 164 1.40 -29.67 -4.22
CA GLU A 164 1.54 -31.06 -4.69
C GLU A 164 0.60 -31.34 -5.86
N GLY A 165 -0.64 -30.86 -5.79
CA GLY A 165 -1.60 -30.87 -6.89
C GLY A 165 -1.04 -30.21 -8.15
N ASP A 166 -0.45 -29.01 -8.03
CA ASP A 166 0.17 -28.28 -9.14
C ASP A 166 1.34 -29.03 -9.78
N ILE A 167 2.10 -29.81 -8.99
CA ILE A 167 3.19 -30.64 -9.49
C ILE A 167 2.63 -31.84 -10.26
N LEU A 168 1.59 -32.51 -9.72
CA LEU A 168 0.95 -33.66 -10.35
C LEU A 168 0.22 -33.28 -11.64
N LEU A 169 -0.45 -32.13 -11.65
CA LEU A 169 -1.12 -31.58 -12.82
C LEU A 169 -0.13 -31.36 -13.97
N ARG A 170 1.03 -30.76 -13.69
CA ARG A 170 2.12 -30.57 -14.67
C ARG A 170 2.69 -31.88 -15.20
N LYS A 171 2.63 -32.96 -14.41
CA LYS A 171 3.05 -34.31 -14.82
C LYS A 171 1.96 -35.09 -15.57
N GLY A 172 0.75 -34.54 -15.70
CA GLY A 172 -0.38 -35.19 -16.36
C GLY A 172 -1.16 -36.18 -15.50
N HIS A 173 -0.86 -36.31 -14.21
CA HIS A 173 -1.57 -37.20 -13.29
C HIS A 173 -2.84 -36.54 -12.75
N LEU A 174 -3.86 -36.39 -13.61
CA LEU A 174 -5.07 -35.61 -13.32
C LEU A 174 -5.85 -36.09 -12.08
N GLY A 175 -6.05 -37.40 -11.94
CA GLY A 175 -6.79 -37.96 -10.79
C GLY A 175 -6.11 -37.66 -9.45
N GLN A 176 -4.81 -37.91 -9.37
CA GLN A 176 -4.02 -37.62 -8.16
C GLN A 176 -3.93 -36.11 -7.87
N ALA A 177 -3.84 -35.27 -8.91
CA ALA A 177 -3.85 -33.82 -8.76
C ALA A 177 -5.18 -33.35 -8.16
N LEU A 178 -6.30 -33.86 -8.67
CA LEU A 178 -7.64 -33.54 -8.17
C LEU A 178 -7.83 -33.96 -6.71
N GLU A 179 -7.34 -35.14 -6.32
CA GLU A 179 -7.34 -35.59 -4.92
C GLU A 179 -6.62 -34.60 -4.00
N ARG A 180 -5.44 -34.12 -4.42
CA ARG A 180 -4.66 -33.14 -3.64
C ARG A 180 -5.34 -31.78 -3.57
N TYR A 181 -5.96 -31.31 -4.66
CA TYR A 181 -6.74 -30.07 -4.63
C TYR A 181 -7.97 -30.19 -3.74
N ASN A 182 -8.68 -31.32 -3.79
CA ASN A 182 -9.81 -31.57 -2.90
C ASN A 182 -9.35 -31.56 -1.45
N LEU A 183 -8.24 -32.24 -1.11
CA LEU A 183 -7.68 -32.17 0.24
C LEU A 183 -7.40 -30.72 0.66
N ALA A 184 -6.77 -29.91 -0.20
CA ALA A 184 -6.47 -28.52 0.09
C ALA A 184 -7.72 -27.67 0.41
N VAL A 185 -8.85 -27.95 -0.23
CA VAL A 185 -10.11 -27.23 0.00
C VAL A 185 -10.79 -27.61 1.33
N HIS A 186 -10.57 -28.83 1.81
CA HIS A 186 -11.20 -29.34 3.04
C HIS A 186 -10.38 -29.06 4.31
N LEU A 187 -9.16 -28.54 4.19
CA LEU A 187 -8.28 -28.17 5.29
C LEU A 187 -8.52 -26.73 5.74
#